data_AF-A0A7Y9J3T7-F1
#
_entry.id   AF-A0A7Y9J3T7-F1
#
_cell.length_a   1.000
_cell.length_b   1.000
_cell.length_c   1.000
_cell.angle_alpha   90.00
_cell.angle_beta   90.00
_cell.angle_gamma   90.00
#
_symmetry.space_group_name_H-M   'P 1'
#
loop_
_entity.id
_entity.type
_entity.pdbx_description
1 polymer ?
#
loop_
_entity_poly.entity_id
_entity_poly.type
_entity_poly.pdbx_seq_one_letter_code
_entity_poly.pdbx_strand_id
1 'polypeptide(L)'
;MTQLERTTPAVGNIPAPRRSVEALAPWTPTPPSGIRWLDAEPPAPAAPPRRSRRRLAWLVAAVLAVLAVGGGAAVLTTGPGTMTVQGTVVVAVSGTTLPGAPCTAQPVSGWTVSIFGANGSVVASAPVPWTGYAVDRWGTSPPYADGCRFDVLFTDVPTNDSVYRVGVGRSVADAEPVTRDELGTRGASITYGR
;
A
#
# COMPACT_ATOMS: atom_id res chain seq x y z
N MET A 1 10.04 15.11 -61.43
CA MET A 1 9.31 13.99 -60.82
C MET A 1 10.31 12.88 -60.60
N THR A 2 10.79 12.70 -59.38
CA THR A 2 11.93 11.82 -59.07
C THR A 2 11.42 10.73 -58.16
N GLN A 3 11.31 9.50 -58.68
CA GLN A 3 10.89 8.32 -57.94
C GLN A 3 12.00 7.93 -56.95
N LEU A 4 11.65 7.87 -55.66
CA LEU A 4 12.50 7.31 -54.62
C LEU A 4 12.09 5.84 -54.45
N GLU A 5 12.82 4.92 -55.09
CA GLU A 5 12.73 3.49 -54.78
C GLU A 5 13.32 3.25 -53.38
N ARG A 6 12.46 2.99 -52.41
CA ARG A 6 12.86 2.64 -51.05
C ARG A 6 13.06 1.12 -51.00
N THR A 7 14.32 0.70 -51.08
CA THR A 7 14.75 -0.68 -50.92
C THR A 7 14.59 -1.12 -49.45
N THR A 8 13.72 -2.09 -49.19
CA THR A 8 13.53 -2.70 -47.87
C THR A 8 14.60 -3.78 -47.67
N PRO A 9 15.51 -3.68 -46.67
CA PRO A 9 16.39 -4.79 -46.35
C PRO A 9 15.60 -5.92 -45.67
N ALA A 10 15.75 -7.13 -46.20
CA ALA A 10 15.25 -8.36 -45.60
C ALA A 10 15.95 -8.61 -44.26
N VAL A 11 15.20 -8.58 -43.17
CA VAL A 11 15.68 -8.95 -41.84
C VAL A 11 15.86 -10.46 -41.80
N GLY A 12 17.12 -10.89 -41.72
CA GLY A 12 17.51 -12.29 -41.61
C GLY A 12 16.90 -12.95 -40.36
N ASN A 13 16.44 -14.18 -40.54
CA ASN A 13 15.99 -15.09 -39.49
C ASN A 13 17.13 -15.37 -38.50
N ILE A 14 17.12 -14.71 -37.35
CA ILE A 14 17.97 -15.07 -36.21
C ILE A 14 17.23 -16.17 -35.42
N PRO A 15 17.79 -17.39 -35.28
CA PRO A 15 17.20 -18.41 -34.43
C PRO A 15 17.23 -17.97 -32.96
N ALA A 16 16.07 -18.02 -32.30
CA ALA A 16 15.92 -17.63 -30.90
C ALA A 16 16.79 -18.50 -29.98
N PRO A 17 17.48 -17.93 -28.98
CA PRO A 17 18.22 -18.70 -28.00
C PRO A 17 17.24 -19.48 -27.11
N ARG A 18 17.34 -20.82 -27.13
CA ARG A 18 16.69 -21.70 -26.15
C ARG A 18 17.30 -21.42 -24.77
N ARG A 19 16.62 -20.62 -23.95
CA ARG A 19 16.91 -20.52 -22.52
C ARG A 19 16.44 -21.81 -21.85
N SER A 20 17.40 -22.63 -21.43
CA SER A 20 17.17 -23.69 -20.45
C SER A 20 16.64 -23.06 -19.17
N VAL A 21 15.38 -23.31 -18.84
CA VAL A 21 14.83 -22.98 -17.52
C VAL A 21 15.27 -24.10 -16.60
N GLU A 22 16.43 -23.93 -15.98
CA GLU A 22 16.82 -24.74 -14.83
C GLU A 22 15.86 -24.41 -13.70
N ALA A 23 14.96 -25.34 -13.43
CA ALA A 23 14.02 -25.26 -12.32
C ALA A 23 14.81 -25.28 -11.02
N LEU A 24 14.95 -24.10 -10.40
CA LEU A 24 15.36 -23.97 -9.01
C LEU A 24 14.37 -24.77 -8.15
N ALA A 25 14.87 -25.82 -7.51
CA ALA A 25 14.10 -26.62 -6.56
C ALA A 25 13.54 -25.72 -5.45
N PRO A 26 12.30 -25.95 -4.98
CA PRO A 26 11.71 -25.17 -3.91
C PRO A 26 12.52 -25.33 -2.63
N TRP A 27 12.99 -24.20 -2.09
CA TRP A 27 13.63 -24.16 -0.78
C TRP A 27 12.56 -24.42 0.30
N THR A 28 12.61 -25.59 0.93
CA THR A 28 11.83 -25.90 2.13
C THR A 28 12.60 -25.47 3.38
N PRO A 29 12.09 -24.53 4.19
CA PRO A 29 12.65 -24.27 5.50
C PRO A 29 12.39 -25.47 6.43
N THR A 30 13.47 -26.02 7.00
CA THR A 30 13.39 -26.99 8.10
C THR A 30 12.89 -26.28 9.36
N PRO A 31 11.77 -26.69 9.99
CA PRO A 31 11.35 -26.09 11.25
C PRO A 31 12.34 -26.47 12.36
N PRO A 32 12.69 -25.55 13.28
CA PRO A 32 13.47 -25.90 14.45
C PRO A 32 12.66 -26.87 15.32
N SER A 33 13.19 -28.09 15.45
CA SER A 33 12.72 -29.09 16.38
C SER A 33 13.01 -28.65 17.81
N GLY A 34 11.94 -28.33 18.55
CA GLY A 34 11.95 -28.34 20.01
C GLY A 34 11.42 -27.08 20.67
N ILE A 35 10.09 -26.98 20.84
CA ILE A 35 9.50 -26.40 22.05
C ILE A 35 8.28 -27.24 22.43
N ARG A 36 8.42 -27.98 23.52
CA ARG A 36 7.34 -28.68 24.23
C ARG A 36 6.57 -27.61 25.02
N TRP A 37 5.43 -27.18 24.51
CA TRP A 37 4.50 -26.37 25.30
C TRP A 37 3.72 -27.31 26.20
N LEU A 38 3.95 -27.20 27.51
CA LEU A 38 3.12 -27.84 28.51
C LEU A 38 1.69 -27.29 28.41
N ASP A 39 0.72 -28.19 28.35
CA ASP A 39 -0.67 -27.93 28.66
C ASP A 39 -0.78 -27.29 30.05
N ALA A 40 -1.21 -26.03 30.08
CA ALA A 40 -1.72 -25.38 31.26
C ALA A 40 -3.05 -24.73 30.87
N GLU A 41 -4.14 -25.45 31.11
CA GLU A 41 -5.50 -24.93 30.98
C GLU A 41 -5.69 -23.77 31.99
N PRO A 42 -5.98 -22.54 31.55
CA PRO A 42 -6.24 -21.45 32.48
C PRO A 42 -7.63 -21.63 33.10
N PRO A 43 -7.79 -21.48 34.43
CA PRO A 43 -9.10 -21.55 35.06
C PRO A 43 -9.99 -20.39 34.57
N ALA A 44 -11.27 -20.72 34.31
CA ALA A 44 -12.27 -19.78 33.84
C ALA A 44 -12.39 -18.55 34.76
N PRO A 45 -12.43 -17.32 34.21
CA PRO A 45 -12.52 -16.12 35.04
C PRO A 45 -13.92 -16.00 35.69
N ALA A 46 -13.93 -15.75 37.00
CA ALA A 46 -15.11 -15.37 37.76
C ALA A 46 -15.72 -14.06 37.21
N ALA A 47 -17.05 -14.01 37.11
CA ALA A 47 -17.78 -12.86 36.59
C ALA A 47 -17.54 -11.58 37.44
N PRO A 48 -17.25 -10.42 36.83
CA PRO A 48 -17.00 -9.20 37.58
C PRO A 48 -18.30 -8.54 38.08
N PRO A 49 -18.28 -7.87 39.25
CA PRO A 49 -19.42 -7.16 39.80
C PRO A 49 -19.75 -5.90 38.98
N ARG A 50 -21.05 -5.66 38.75
CA ARG A 50 -21.59 -4.44 38.11
C ARG A 50 -21.25 -3.20 38.95
N ARG A 51 -20.21 -2.44 38.59
CA ARG A 51 -20.01 -1.06 39.09
C ARG A 51 -19.40 -0.09 38.05
N SER A 52 -20.13 1.00 37.85
CA SER A 52 -19.77 2.32 37.28
C SER A 52 -19.18 2.40 35.87
N ARG A 53 -20.07 2.54 34.86
CA ARG A 53 -19.79 2.82 33.44
C ARG A 53 -19.16 4.18 33.10
N ARG A 54 -18.77 5.03 34.06
CA ARG A 54 -18.31 6.41 33.78
C ARG A 54 -16.80 6.57 33.61
N ARG A 55 -15.98 5.64 34.11
CA ARG A 55 -14.51 5.73 34.00
C ARG A 55 -13.93 5.07 32.74
N LEU A 56 -14.73 4.26 32.04
CA LEU A 56 -14.32 3.54 30.84
C LEU A 56 -14.19 4.46 29.60
N ALA A 57 -14.92 5.58 29.57
CA ALA A 57 -14.86 6.55 28.46
C ALA A 57 -13.47 7.20 28.32
N TRP A 58 -12.75 7.39 29.43
CA TRP A 58 -11.43 8.01 29.42
C TRP A 58 -10.32 7.08 28.90
N LEU A 59 -10.47 5.77 29.09
CA LEU A 59 -9.49 4.79 28.58
C LEU A 59 -9.58 4.64 27.05
N VAL A 60 -10.78 4.79 26.47
CA VAL A 60 -10.95 4.76 25.00
C VAL A 60 -10.29 5.96 24.32
N ALA A 61 -10.36 7.15 24.94
CA ALA A 61 -9.70 8.34 24.40
C ALA A 61 -8.16 8.23 24.43
N ALA A 62 -7.59 7.57 25.45
CA ALA A 62 -6.15 7.37 25.53
C ALA A 62 -5.62 6.37 24.49
N VAL A 63 -6.40 5.34 24.12
CA VAL A 63 -6.00 4.38 23.07
C VAL A 63 -5.98 5.05 21.69
N LEU A 64 -6.86 6.00 21.42
CA LEU A 64 -6.85 6.78 20.18
C LEU A 64 -5.62 7.70 20.05
N ALA A 65 -5.04 8.17 21.15
CA ALA A 65 -3.87 9.05 21.11
C ALA A 65 -2.55 8.31 20.86
N VAL A 66 -2.46 7.02 21.23
CA VAL A 66 -1.21 6.24 21.09
C VAL A 66 -1.01 5.67 19.67
N LEU A 67 -2.08 5.54 18.87
CA LEU A 67 -2.00 5.10 17.47
C LEU A 67 -1.36 6.13 16.52
N ALA A 68 -1.14 7.37 16.97
CA ALA A 68 -0.56 8.43 16.14
C ALA A 68 0.97 8.34 15.95
N VAL A 69 1.68 7.47 16.69
CA VAL A 69 3.16 7.49 16.75
C VAL A 69 3.83 6.26 16.13
N GLY A 70 3.09 5.19 15.83
CA GLY A 70 3.69 3.95 15.35
C GLY A 70 2.85 3.23 14.31
N GLY A 71 2.97 3.67 13.06
CA GLY A 71 2.70 2.91 11.82
C GLY A 71 1.85 1.64 11.91
N GLY A 72 0.62 1.76 12.42
CA GLY A 72 -0.34 0.66 12.53
C GLY A 72 -1.67 1.15 11.98
N ALA A 73 -2.03 0.67 10.79
CA ALA A 73 -3.28 1.01 10.13
C ALA A 73 -4.45 0.41 10.92
N ALA A 74 -5.16 1.23 11.69
CA ALA A 74 -6.42 0.83 12.29
C ALA A 74 -7.56 1.14 11.31
N VAL A 75 -8.13 0.10 10.69
CA VAL A 75 -9.35 0.20 9.89
C VAL A 75 -10.55 0.33 10.83
N LEU A 76 -11.29 1.43 10.70
CA LEU A 76 -12.61 1.59 11.30
C LEU A 76 -13.62 1.00 10.30
N THR A 77 -14.20 -0.15 10.61
CA THR A 77 -15.30 -0.73 9.82
C THR A 77 -16.55 0.12 10.04
N THR A 78 -16.95 0.90 9.05
CA THR A 78 -18.17 1.73 9.08
C THR A 78 -19.26 1.08 8.22
N GLY A 79 -20.10 0.23 8.83
CA GLY A 79 -21.33 -0.27 8.23
C GLY A 79 -21.23 -1.59 7.44
N PRO A 80 -22.38 -2.25 7.15
CA PRO A 80 -22.41 -3.49 6.40
C PRO A 80 -22.10 -3.25 4.92
N GLY A 81 -20.95 -3.75 4.45
CA GLY A 81 -20.60 -3.79 3.03
C GLY A 81 -19.60 -2.74 2.53
N THR A 82 -19.09 -1.86 3.41
CA THR A 82 -18.02 -0.91 3.08
C THR A 82 -16.89 -0.95 4.10
N MET A 83 -15.72 -0.42 3.74
CA MET A 83 -14.54 -0.29 4.59
C MET A 83 -13.85 1.06 4.39
N THR A 84 -13.18 1.53 5.44
CA THR A 84 -12.27 2.68 5.35
C THR A 84 -10.86 2.17 5.07
N VAL A 85 -10.23 2.65 4.01
CA VAL A 85 -8.89 2.22 3.58
C VAL A 85 -7.92 3.36 3.79
N GLN A 86 -6.87 3.13 4.57
CA GLN A 86 -5.72 4.02 4.61
C GLN A 86 -4.82 3.76 3.41
N GLY A 87 -4.19 4.78 2.87
CA GLY A 87 -3.27 4.64 1.77
C GLY A 87 -2.04 5.51 1.91
N THR A 88 -1.03 5.20 1.10
CA THR A 88 0.26 5.87 1.05
C THR A 88 0.66 6.07 -0.40
N VAL A 89 1.05 7.29 -0.74
CA VAL A 89 1.65 7.62 -2.04
C VAL A 89 3.08 8.05 -1.78
N VAL A 90 4.05 7.38 -2.38
CA VAL A 90 5.47 7.71 -2.27
C VAL A 90 5.98 8.18 -3.62
N VAL A 91 6.53 9.39 -3.66
CA VAL A 91 7.00 10.03 -4.90
C VAL A 91 8.48 10.35 -4.80
N ALA A 92 9.20 10.10 -5.88
CA ALA A 92 10.62 10.45 -5.96
C ALA A 92 10.82 11.96 -5.87
N VAL A 93 11.75 12.38 -5.01
CA VAL A 93 12.17 13.76 -4.85
C VAL A 93 13.69 13.83 -4.80
N SER A 94 14.26 15.01 -5.04
CA SER A 94 15.69 15.22 -4.87
C SER A 94 16.08 15.03 -3.40
N GLY A 95 17.08 14.19 -3.15
CA GLY A 95 17.60 13.85 -1.82
C GLY A 95 18.33 14.98 -1.11
N THR A 96 17.62 16.06 -0.75
CA THR A 96 18.18 17.21 -0.03
C THR A 96 17.54 17.42 1.35
N THR A 97 16.50 16.65 1.69
CA THR A 97 15.79 16.72 2.97
C THR A 97 16.14 15.53 3.84
N LEU A 98 16.13 15.72 5.16
CA LEU A 98 16.32 14.61 6.11
C LEU A 98 15.03 13.79 6.21
N PRO A 99 15.13 12.46 6.41
CA PRO A 99 13.97 11.62 6.70
C PRO A 99 13.13 12.16 7.87
N GLY A 100 11.81 12.12 7.73
CA GLY A 100 10.83 12.64 8.69
C GLY A 100 10.54 14.14 8.55
N ALA A 101 11.34 14.91 7.81
CA ALA A 101 11.06 16.32 7.58
C ALA A 101 9.85 16.51 6.63
N PRO A 102 9.09 17.61 6.76
CA PRO A 102 8.07 17.95 5.77
C PRO A 102 8.66 18.06 4.35
N CYS A 103 7.95 17.53 3.37
CA CYS A 103 8.33 17.61 1.96
C CYS A 103 7.12 17.95 1.07
N THR A 104 7.41 18.38 -0.15
CA THR A 104 6.42 18.60 -1.20
C THR A 104 6.86 17.87 -2.47
N ALA A 105 5.90 17.42 -3.27
CA ALA A 105 6.15 16.82 -4.57
C ALA A 105 5.12 17.38 -5.55
N GLN A 106 5.43 18.57 -6.10
CA GLN A 106 4.54 19.29 -7.02
C GLN A 106 3.95 18.43 -8.16
N PRO A 107 4.66 17.42 -8.72
CA PRO A 107 4.07 16.56 -9.74
C PRO A 107 2.84 15.80 -9.30
N VAL A 108 2.62 15.54 -8.00
CA VAL A 108 1.47 14.75 -7.51
C VAL A 108 0.61 15.48 -6.47
N SER A 109 1.09 16.58 -5.91
CA SER A 109 0.33 17.36 -4.92
C SER A 109 -0.96 17.89 -5.55
N GLY A 110 -2.10 17.62 -4.90
CA GLY A 110 -3.42 17.96 -5.41
C GLY A 110 -3.98 17.00 -6.46
N TRP A 111 -3.26 15.94 -6.83
CA TRP A 111 -3.81 14.88 -7.66
C TRP A 111 -4.81 14.03 -6.88
N THR A 112 -5.63 13.27 -7.59
CA THR A 112 -6.58 12.34 -7.00
C THR A 112 -6.03 10.93 -7.12
N VAL A 113 -6.00 10.21 -6.01
CA VAL A 113 -5.80 8.76 -5.99
C VAL A 113 -7.17 8.10 -6.08
N SER A 114 -7.28 7.07 -6.90
CA SER A 114 -8.54 6.35 -7.12
C SER A 114 -8.39 4.86 -6.84
N ILE A 115 -9.42 4.30 -6.22
CA ILE A 115 -9.64 2.86 -6.13
C ILE A 115 -10.70 2.51 -7.17
N PHE A 116 -10.36 1.58 -8.06
CA PHE A 116 -11.23 1.06 -9.10
C PHE A 116 -11.74 -0.32 -8.68
N GLY A 117 -13.04 -0.55 -8.87
CA GLY A 117 -13.66 -1.87 -8.69
C GLY A 117 -13.31 -2.82 -9.85
N ALA A 118 -13.81 -4.06 -9.76
CA ALA A 118 -13.51 -5.10 -10.75
C ALA A 118 -14.01 -4.76 -12.16
N ASN A 119 -15.05 -3.94 -12.27
CA ASN A 119 -15.61 -3.43 -13.53
C ASN A 119 -14.84 -2.22 -14.11
N GLY A 120 -13.77 -1.76 -13.45
CA GLY A 120 -12.98 -0.59 -13.85
C GLY A 120 -13.61 0.76 -13.50
N SER A 121 -14.76 0.79 -12.83
CA SER A 121 -15.35 2.02 -12.31
C SER A 121 -14.64 2.50 -11.05
N VAL A 122 -14.60 3.82 -10.82
CA VAL A 122 -14.06 4.40 -9.58
C VAL A 122 -15.04 4.14 -8.46
N VAL A 123 -14.60 3.41 -7.41
CA VAL A 123 -15.40 3.11 -6.22
C VAL A 123 -15.07 4.01 -5.04
N ALA A 124 -13.86 4.55 -4.99
CA ALA A 124 -13.45 5.54 -4.01
C ALA A 124 -12.32 6.42 -4.56
N SER A 125 -12.18 7.62 -4.00
CA SER A 125 -11.11 8.54 -4.37
C SER A 125 -10.69 9.41 -3.20
N ALA A 126 -9.40 9.74 -3.12
CA ALA A 126 -8.85 10.62 -2.10
C ALA A 126 -7.89 11.62 -2.74
N PRO A 127 -7.92 12.91 -2.34
CA PRO A 127 -6.93 13.88 -2.79
C PRO A 127 -5.58 13.60 -2.12
N VAL A 128 -4.50 13.75 -2.87
CA VAL A 128 -3.13 13.77 -2.34
C VAL A 128 -2.90 15.12 -1.64
N PRO A 129 -2.56 15.13 -0.33
CA PRO A 129 -2.23 16.35 0.37
C PRO A 129 -1.10 17.16 -0.30
N TRP A 130 -1.07 18.46 -0.04
CA TRP A 130 -0.01 19.35 -0.55
C TRP A 130 1.36 19.06 0.07
N THR A 131 1.37 18.57 1.31
CA THR A 131 2.58 18.30 2.09
C THR A 131 2.58 16.85 2.56
N GLY A 132 3.74 16.23 2.53
CA GLY A 132 4.00 14.90 3.05
C GLY A 132 5.21 14.90 3.97
N TYR A 133 5.78 13.72 4.19
CA TYR A 133 6.99 13.52 5.00
C TYR A 133 8.07 12.82 4.18
N ALA A 134 9.30 13.31 4.32
CA ALA A 134 10.43 12.78 3.60
C ALA A 134 10.76 11.37 4.11
N VAL A 135 10.98 10.43 3.20
CA VAL A 135 11.30 9.03 3.50
C VAL A 135 12.50 8.60 2.66
N ASP A 136 13.39 7.81 3.25
CA ASP A 136 14.41 7.09 2.49
C ASP A 136 13.74 5.87 1.85
N ARG A 137 13.66 5.87 0.52
CA ARG A 137 12.96 4.82 -0.23
C ARG A 137 13.86 4.14 -1.26
N TRP A 138 14.76 4.88 -1.89
CA TRP A 138 15.62 4.39 -2.97
C TRP A 138 17.12 4.39 -2.61
N GLY A 139 17.50 4.86 -1.42
CA GLY A 139 18.85 4.72 -0.86
C GLY A 139 19.94 5.46 -1.64
N THR A 140 19.59 6.52 -2.37
CA THR A 140 20.52 7.12 -3.34
C THR A 140 21.57 8.03 -2.72
N SER A 141 21.34 8.62 -1.54
CA SER A 141 22.32 9.50 -0.86
C SER A 141 22.05 9.67 0.64
N PRO A 142 22.47 8.75 1.51
CA PRO A 142 22.45 8.98 2.96
C PRO A 142 23.24 10.27 3.31
N PRO A 143 22.77 11.13 4.23
CA PRO A 143 21.64 10.95 5.15
C PRO A 143 20.29 11.47 4.62
N TYR A 144 20.17 11.74 3.33
CA TYR A 144 19.00 12.42 2.77
C TYR A 144 17.94 11.45 2.26
N ALA A 145 16.68 11.81 2.47
CA ALA A 145 15.51 11.11 1.95
C ALA A 145 15.32 11.42 0.47
N ASP A 146 15.17 10.40 -0.35
CA ASP A 146 14.91 10.52 -1.80
C ASP A 146 13.44 10.33 -2.17
N GLY A 147 12.56 10.19 -1.18
CA GLY A 147 11.11 10.14 -1.38
C GLY A 147 10.31 11.08 -0.50
N CYS A 148 9.13 11.42 -1.00
CA CYS A 148 8.12 12.15 -0.27
C CYS A 148 6.87 11.27 -0.15
N ARG A 149 6.51 10.91 1.09
CA ARG A 149 5.33 10.10 1.41
C ARG A 149 4.15 10.98 1.79
N PHE A 150 3.01 10.70 1.18
CA PHE A 150 1.72 11.29 1.49
C PHE A 150 0.78 10.21 2.01
N ASP A 151 0.14 10.45 3.15
CA ASP A 151 -0.92 9.57 3.64
C ASP A 151 -2.26 10.04 3.07
N VAL A 152 -3.07 9.10 2.60
CA VAL A 152 -4.40 9.33 2.01
C VAL A 152 -5.43 8.45 2.71
N LEU A 153 -6.69 8.88 2.72
CA LEU A 153 -7.79 8.15 3.36
C LEU A 153 -8.94 8.00 2.38
N PHE A 154 -9.35 6.76 2.14
CA PHE A 154 -10.53 6.43 1.35
C PHE A 154 -11.65 5.98 2.29
N THR A 155 -12.79 6.64 2.23
CA THR A 155 -13.99 6.22 2.95
C THR A 155 -14.90 5.43 2.02
N ASP A 156 -15.78 4.62 2.62
CA ASP A 156 -16.89 3.97 1.93
C ASP A 156 -16.47 3.05 0.76
N VAL A 157 -15.29 2.43 0.84
CA VAL A 157 -14.82 1.47 -0.18
C VAL A 157 -15.69 0.22 -0.09
N PRO A 158 -16.44 -0.15 -1.15
CA PRO A 158 -17.25 -1.36 -1.16
C PRO A 158 -16.41 -2.61 -0.88
N THR A 159 -16.99 -3.64 -0.26
CA THR A 159 -16.29 -4.92 0.03
C THR A 159 -16.81 -6.10 -0.79
N ASN A 160 -17.64 -5.82 -1.81
CA ASN A 160 -18.25 -6.79 -2.72
C ASN A 160 -17.26 -7.36 -3.74
N ASP A 161 -16.20 -6.63 -4.10
CA ASP A 161 -15.19 -7.10 -5.03
C ASP A 161 -14.03 -7.81 -4.29
N SER A 162 -13.47 -8.85 -4.91
CA SER A 162 -12.30 -9.59 -4.40
C SER A 162 -10.96 -8.95 -4.78
N VAL A 163 -10.94 -8.19 -5.89
CA VAL A 163 -9.77 -7.50 -6.43
C VAL A 163 -10.16 -6.08 -6.79
N TYR A 164 -9.35 -5.13 -6.34
CA TYR A 164 -9.42 -3.72 -6.70
C TYR A 164 -8.19 -3.35 -7.53
N ARG A 165 -8.22 -2.16 -8.12
CA ARG A 165 -7.00 -1.54 -8.66
C ARG A 165 -6.83 -0.18 -8.04
N VAL A 166 -5.60 0.20 -7.73
CA VAL A 166 -5.29 1.49 -7.10
C VAL A 166 -4.29 2.23 -7.95
N GLY A 167 -4.60 3.47 -8.32
CA GLY A 167 -3.72 4.29 -9.16
C GLY A 167 -3.79 5.76 -8.80
N VAL A 168 -2.76 6.50 -9.20
CA VAL A 168 -2.79 7.97 -9.17
C VAL A 168 -3.35 8.47 -10.50
N GLY A 169 -4.35 9.34 -10.45
CA GLY A 169 -5.02 9.87 -11.63
C GLY A 169 -6.36 9.18 -11.93
N ARG A 170 -6.85 9.36 -13.16
CA ARG A 170 -8.21 8.95 -13.58
C ARG A 170 -8.23 7.67 -14.44
N SER A 171 -7.08 7.06 -14.68
CA SER A 171 -6.91 5.95 -15.61
C SER A 171 -6.73 4.63 -14.85
N VAL A 172 -7.54 3.63 -15.19
CA VAL A 172 -7.41 2.25 -14.68
C VAL A 172 -6.23 1.50 -15.33
N ALA A 173 -5.70 2.02 -16.44
CA ALA A 173 -4.58 1.40 -17.15
C ALA A 173 -3.27 1.49 -16.37
N ASP A 174 -3.14 2.54 -15.55
CA ASP A 174 -1.96 2.83 -14.73
C ASP A 174 -2.16 2.40 -13.26
N ALA A 175 -3.27 1.71 -12.98
CA ALA A 175 -3.65 1.28 -11.64
C ALA A 175 -3.19 -0.15 -11.37
N GLU A 176 -2.55 -0.35 -10.21
CA GLU A 176 -2.00 -1.63 -9.78
C GLU A 176 -3.06 -2.48 -9.08
N PRO A 177 -3.13 -3.80 -9.36
CA PRO A 177 -4.09 -4.68 -8.71
C PRO A 177 -3.73 -4.90 -7.23
N VAL A 178 -4.75 -4.87 -6.37
CA VAL A 178 -4.65 -5.15 -4.93
C VAL A 178 -5.84 -6.00 -4.51
N THR A 179 -5.60 -7.06 -3.73
CA THR A 179 -6.69 -7.89 -3.20
C THR A 179 -7.47 -7.16 -2.11
N ARG A 180 -8.75 -7.51 -1.91
CA ARG A 180 -9.57 -6.92 -0.84
C ARG A 180 -8.89 -7.03 0.53
N ASP A 181 -8.31 -8.18 0.83
CA ASP A 181 -7.70 -8.45 2.13
C ASP A 181 -6.41 -7.65 2.32
N GLU A 182 -5.60 -7.48 1.28
CA GLU A 182 -4.45 -6.57 1.30
C GLU A 182 -4.88 -5.11 1.50
N LEU A 183 -5.93 -4.69 0.78
CA LEU A 183 -6.48 -3.34 0.90
C LEU A 183 -7.00 -3.07 2.33
N GLY A 184 -7.60 -4.07 2.96
CA GLY A 184 -8.10 -4.00 4.34
C GLY A 184 -7.03 -4.15 5.43
N THR A 185 -5.88 -4.76 5.15
CA THR A 185 -4.82 -5.01 6.15
C THR A 185 -3.63 -4.06 6.03
N ARG A 186 -3.16 -3.82 4.81
CA ARG A 186 -1.99 -3.00 4.50
C ARG A 186 -2.36 -1.62 3.97
N GLY A 187 -3.59 -1.45 3.52
CA GLY A 187 -4.01 -0.24 2.84
C GLY A 187 -3.57 -0.18 1.38
N ALA A 188 -3.82 0.96 0.75
CA ALA A 188 -3.33 1.26 -0.59
C ALA A 188 -1.88 1.74 -0.54
N SER A 189 -0.94 1.11 -1.26
CA SER A 189 0.44 1.63 -1.38
C SER A 189 0.81 1.85 -2.83
N ILE A 190 1.21 3.08 -3.15
CA ILE A 190 1.49 3.52 -4.51
C ILE A 190 2.85 4.18 -4.53
N THR A 191 3.70 3.78 -5.48
CA THR A 191 5.03 4.37 -5.69
C THR A 191 5.06 5.00 -7.07
N TYR A 192 5.45 6.26 -7.18
CA TYR A 192 5.41 7.04 -8.43
C TYR A 192 6.76 7.71 -8.74
N GLY A 193 7.10 7.79 -10.02
CA GLY A 193 8.18 8.65 -10.53
C GLY A 193 9.60 8.10 -10.43
N ARG A 194 9.83 6.80 -10.69
CA ARG A 194 11.18 6.26 -10.85
C ARG A 194 11.73 6.52 -12.26
#